data_AF-A0A349W453-F1
#
_entry.id   AF-A0A349W453-F1
#
_cell.length_a   1.000
_cell.length_b   1.000
_cell.length_c   1.000
_cell.angle_alpha   90.00
_cell.angle_beta   90.00
_cell.angle_gamma   90.00
#
_symmetry.space_group_name_H-M   'P 1'
#
loop_
_entity.id
_entity.type
_entity.pdbx_description
1 polymer ?
#
loop_
_entity_poly.entity_id
_entity_poly.type
_entity_poly.pdbx_seq_one_letter_code
_entity_poly.pdbx_strand_id
1 'polypeptide(L)'
;MNEKHDKKTDINLKKLEDALKNIKARFQSNEIKHMKEIATPSFYVNGLYKAMSMGYNTFITRFEHPEELTLKDILKLADISNTDADLIFKIAIENAKKEHEKYDISHLTEK
;
A
#
# COMPACT_ATOMS: atom_id res chain seq x y z
N MET A 1 -5.84 -1.45 39.19
CA MET A 1 -4.72 -1.43 38.23
C MET A 1 -5.12 -2.32 37.06
N ASN A 2 -5.49 -1.74 35.92
CA ASN A 2 -5.80 -2.51 34.72
C ASN A 2 -4.54 -2.58 33.87
N GLU A 3 -3.84 -3.70 33.96
CA GLU A 3 -2.77 -4.04 33.04
C GLU A 3 -3.38 -4.25 31.65
N LYS A 4 -3.22 -3.25 30.79
CA LYS A 4 -3.43 -3.43 29.35
C LYS A 4 -2.37 -4.43 28.89
N HIS A 5 -2.79 -5.66 28.62
CA HIS A 5 -1.99 -6.61 27.83
C HIS A 5 -1.79 -6.02 26.44
N ASP A 6 -0.72 -5.26 26.28
CA ASP A 6 -0.16 -4.92 24.98
C ASP A 6 0.35 -6.24 24.38
N LYS A 7 -0.46 -6.86 23.52
CA LYS A 7 -0.02 -7.99 22.68
C LYS A 7 1.05 -7.44 21.74
N LYS A 8 2.30 -7.38 22.20
CA LYS A 8 3.50 -7.26 21.37
C LYS A 8 3.40 -8.36 20.32
N THR A 9 2.91 -8.00 19.16
CA THR A 9 2.68 -8.95 18.09
C THR A 9 4.04 -9.07 17.41
N ASP A 10 4.88 -9.99 17.88
CA ASP A 10 6.25 -10.16 17.41
C ASP A 10 6.29 -10.22 15.88
N ILE A 11 6.73 -9.12 15.28
CA ILE A 11 7.01 -9.07 13.85
C ILE A 11 8.36 -9.74 13.66
N ASN A 12 8.46 -10.65 12.71
CA ASN A 12 9.75 -11.19 12.31
C ASN A 12 10.46 -10.11 11.47
N LEU A 13 11.38 -9.37 12.12
CA LEU A 13 12.10 -8.25 11.51
C LEU A 13 12.88 -8.69 10.26
N LYS A 14 13.51 -9.86 10.29
CA LYS A 14 14.24 -10.39 9.14
C LYS A 14 13.31 -10.60 7.93
N LYS A 15 12.15 -11.22 8.14
CA LYS A 15 11.15 -11.41 7.07
C LYS A 15 10.62 -10.07 6.54
N LEU A 16 10.46 -9.08 7.42
CA LEU A 16 10.05 -7.74 7.02
C LEU A 16 11.13 -7.04 6.18
N GLU A 17 12.39 -7.08 6.60
CA GLU A 17 13.52 -6.54 5.83
C GLU A 17 13.66 -7.19 4.45
N ASP A 18 13.53 -8.52 4.38
CA ASP A 18 13.59 -9.25 3.12
C ASP A 18 12.42 -8.87 2.19
N ALA A 19 11.21 -8.73 2.75
CA ALA A 19 10.04 -8.26 2.00
C ALA A 19 10.24 -6.83 1.47
N LEU A 20 10.76 -5.91 2.28
CA LEU A 20 11.01 -4.52 1.88
C LEU A 20 12.08 -4.42 0.78
N LYS A 21 13.16 -5.21 0.87
CA LYS A 21 14.18 -5.32 -0.19
C LYS A 21 13.58 -5.85 -1.49
N ASN A 22 12.69 -6.86 -1.39
CA ASN A 22 12.00 -7.41 -2.55
C ASN A 22 11.07 -6.37 -3.19
N ILE A 23 10.27 -5.65 -2.39
CA ILE A 23 9.42 -4.54 -2.87
C ILE A 23 10.25 -3.52 -3.64
N LYS A 24 11.35 -3.06 -3.04
CA LYS A 24 12.27 -2.11 -3.68
C LYS A 24 12.77 -2.62 -5.02
N ALA A 25 13.32 -3.84 -5.06
CA ALA A 25 13.87 -4.43 -6.26
C ALA A 25 12.82 -4.50 -7.38
N ARG A 26 11.60 -4.95 -7.06
CA ARG A 26 10.52 -5.09 -8.05
C ARG A 26 9.94 -3.77 -8.52
N PHE A 27 9.90 -2.73 -7.68
CA PHE A 27 9.57 -1.39 -8.16
C PHE A 27 10.64 -0.87 -9.12
N GLN A 28 11.91 -1.03 -8.78
CA GLN A 28 13.04 -0.57 -9.60
C GLN A 28 13.16 -1.32 -10.94
N SER A 29 12.83 -2.62 -10.96
CA SER A 29 12.79 -3.42 -12.19
C SER A 29 11.47 -3.31 -12.97
N ASN A 30 10.54 -2.47 -12.50
CA ASN A 30 9.21 -2.32 -13.10
C ASN A 30 8.42 -3.64 -13.17
N GLU A 31 8.62 -4.54 -12.20
CA GLU A 31 7.93 -5.83 -12.07
C GLU A 31 6.58 -5.72 -11.34
N ILE A 32 6.43 -4.74 -10.45
CA ILE A 32 5.12 -4.46 -9.83
C ILE A 32 4.22 -3.83 -10.90
N LYS A 33 3.19 -4.55 -11.34
CA LYS A 33 2.19 -4.04 -12.29
C LYS A 33 0.93 -3.58 -11.57
N HIS A 34 0.64 -4.19 -10.42
CA HIS A 34 -0.51 -3.86 -9.61
C HIS A 34 -0.17 -3.67 -8.14
N MET A 35 -0.77 -2.64 -7.51
CA MET A 35 -0.53 -2.37 -6.08
C MET A 35 -0.96 -3.55 -5.20
N LYS A 36 -2.02 -4.28 -5.58
CA LYS A 36 -2.50 -5.47 -4.87
C LYS A 36 -1.44 -6.56 -4.72
N GLU A 37 -0.41 -6.59 -5.58
CA GLU A 37 0.70 -7.55 -5.45
C GLU A 37 1.44 -7.38 -4.12
N ILE A 38 1.52 -6.15 -3.59
CA ILE A 38 2.19 -5.85 -2.32
C ILE A 38 1.36 -6.36 -1.14
N ALA A 39 0.04 -6.45 -1.30
CA ALA A 39 -0.88 -6.96 -0.29
C ALA A 39 -1.02 -8.50 -0.29
N THR A 40 -0.05 -9.21 -0.85
CA THR A 40 -0.07 -10.67 -0.92
C THR A 40 0.75 -11.32 0.21
N PRO A 41 0.47 -12.59 0.56
CA PRO A 41 1.25 -13.32 1.55
C PRO A 41 2.75 -13.45 1.21
N SER A 42 3.11 -13.45 -0.08
CA SER A 42 4.52 -13.54 -0.52
C SER A 42 5.35 -12.33 -0.10
N PHE A 43 4.72 -11.18 0.16
CA PHE A 43 5.36 -9.98 0.69
C PHE A 43 5.28 -9.84 2.20
N TYR A 44 4.93 -10.91 2.92
CA TYR A 44 4.81 -10.87 4.38
C TYR A 44 3.83 -9.77 4.84
N VAL A 45 2.60 -9.80 4.29
CA VAL A 45 1.50 -8.87 4.59
C VAL A 45 1.33 -8.56 6.08
N ASN A 46 1.50 -9.56 6.95
CA ASN A 46 1.41 -9.45 8.41
C ASN A 46 2.43 -8.50 9.04
N GLY A 47 3.60 -8.32 8.41
CA GLY A 47 4.60 -7.34 8.81
C GLY A 47 4.35 -5.98 8.17
N LEU A 48 3.96 -5.95 6.89
CA LEU A 48 3.78 -4.72 6.13
C LEU A 48 2.67 -3.82 6.66
N TYR A 49 1.48 -4.36 6.96
CA TYR A 49 0.39 -3.52 7.46
C TYR A 49 0.77 -2.80 8.77
N LYS A 50 1.56 -3.47 9.62
CA LYS A 50 2.07 -2.89 10.88
C LYS A 50 3.16 -1.87 10.62
N ALA A 51 4.11 -2.16 9.72
CA ALA A 51 5.16 -1.21 9.33
C ALA A 51 4.56 0.09 8.75
N MET A 52 3.49 -0.03 7.98
CA MET A 52 2.70 1.09 7.45
C MET A 52 1.85 1.80 8.52
N SER A 53 1.77 1.25 9.74
CA SER A 53 0.88 1.71 10.82
C SER A 53 -0.57 1.82 10.36
N MET A 54 -1.08 0.76 9.73
CA MET A 54 -2.44 0.62 9.23
C MET A 54 -3.17 -0.51 9.95
N GLY A 55 -4.50 -0.53 9.90
CA GLY A 55 -5.26 -1.75 10.19
C GLY A 55 -5.08 -2.75 9.06
N TYR A 56 -5.10 -4.05 9.35
CA TYR A 56 -4.97 -5.12 8.32
C TYR A 56 -5.98 -4.93 7.19
N ASN A 57 -7.27 -4.77 7.51
CA ASN A 57 -8.33 -4.58 6.51
C ASN A 57 -8.08 -3.31 5.67
N THR A 58 -7.76 -2.19 6.32
CA THR A 58 -7.44 -0.93 5.61
C THR A 58 -6.26 -1.09 4.66
N PHE A 59 -5.23 -1.83 5.06
CA PHE A 59 -4.09 -2.12 4.22
C PHE A 59 -4.50 -2.97 3.00
N ILE A 60 -5.26 -4.05 3.20
CA ILE A 60 -5.75 -4.87 2.09
C ILE A 60 -6.60 -4.04 1.13
N THR A 61 -7.66 -3.39 1.64
CA THR A 61 -8.61 -2.62 0.83
C THR A 61 -7.92 -1.56 -0.02
N ARG A 62 -7.01 -0.75 0.55
CA ARG A 62 -6.36 0.32 -0.21
C ARG A 62 -5.37 -0.18 -1.26
N PHE A 63 -4.70 -1.30 -1.02
CA PHE A 63 -3.80 -1.88 -2.01
C PHE A 63 -4.56 -2.65 -3.09
N GLU A 64 -5.74 -3.18 -2.78
CA GLU A 64 -6.69 -3.74 -3.75
C GLU A 64 -7.40 -2.66 -4.57
N HIS A 65 -7.70 -1.50 -3.97
CA HIS A 65 -8.36 -0.32 -4.57
C HIS A 65 -7.45 0.91 -4.50
N PRO A 66 -6.50 1.08 -5.44
CA PRO A 66 -5.44 2.07 -5.34
C PRO A 66 -5.92 3.54 -5.35
N GLU A 67 -7.15 3.81 -5.76
CA GLU A 67 -7.81 5.11 -5.65
C GLU A 67 -8.05 5.54 -4.18
N GLU A 68 -8.07 4.58 -3.24
CA GLU A 68 -8.18 4.86 -1.82
C GLU A 68 -6.81 5.07 -1.13
N LEU A 69 -5.69 4.84 -1.84
CA LEU A 69 -4.37 5.13 -1.31
C LEU A 69 -4.21 6.63 -1.11
N THR A 70 -3.83 7.01 0.11
CA THR A 70 -3.51 8.41 0.40
C THR A 70 -2.06 8.69 0.06
N LEU A 71 -1.72 9.97 -0.17
CA LEU A 71 -0.31 10.38 -0.31
C LEU A 71 0.55 9.95 0.89
N LYS A 72 -0.03 9.93 2.09
CA LYS A 72 0.64 9.45 3.31
C LYS A 72 1.02 7.96 3.19
N ASP A 73 0.19 7.16 2.54
CA ASP A 73 0.42 5.73 2.37
C ASP A 73 1.57 5.51 1.38
N ILE A 74 1.56 6.25 0.27
CA ILE A 74 2.63 6.23 -0.75
C ILE A 74 3.98 6.64 -0.15
N LEU A 75 4.02 7.78 0.57
CA LEU A 75 5.24 8.28 1.21
C LEU A 75 5.76 7.31 2.27
N LYS A 76 4.88 6.73 3.09
CA LYS A 76 5.29 5.70 4.05
C LYS A 76 5.89 4.48 3.38
N LEU A 77 5.27 3.99 2.31
CA LEU A 77 5.79 2.84 1.57
C LEU A 77 7.16 3.16 0.98
N ALA A 78 7.34 4.37 0.44
CA ALA A 78 8.63 4.87 -0.04
C ALA A 78 9.69 4.87 1.06
N ASP A 79 9.38 5.43 2.24
CA ASP A 79 10.28 5.51 3.38
C ASP A 79 10.71 4.12 3.88
N ILE A 80 9.74 3.21 4.12
CA ILE A 80 10.05 1.90 4.70
C ILE A 80 10.75 0.96 3.70
N SER A 81 10.47 1.10 2.41
CA SER A 81 11.09 0.26 1.37
C SER A 81 12.34 0.88 0.75
N ASN A 82 12.65 2.15 1.06
CA ASN A 82 13.72 2.92 0.41
C ASN A 82 13.57 2.90 -1.13
N THR A 83 12.35 3.22 -1.58
CA THR A 83 11.91 3.27 -2.98
C THR A 83 11.48 4.69 -3.31
N ASP A 84 11.65 5.11 -4.56
CA ASP A 84 11.17 6.41 -5.04
C ASP A 84 9.63 6.50 -4.97
N ALA A 85 9.11 7.52 -4.29
CA ALA A 85 7.68 7.75 -4.14
C ALA A 85 6.99 8.00 -5.49
N ASP A 86 7.67 8.61 -6.45
CA ASP A 86 7.10 8.89 -7.77
C ASP A 86 6.84 7.61 -8.56
N LEU A 87 7.71 6.59 -8.42
CA LEU A 87 7.51 5.27 -9.02
C LEU A 87 6.27 4.57 -8.44
N ILE A 88 6.13 4.60 -7.11
CA ILE A 88 4.98 4.02 -6.42
C ILE A 88 3.70 4.74 -6.84
N PHE A 89 3.72 6.08 -6.82
CA PHE A 89 2.58 6.92 -7.18
C PHE A 89 2.13 6.67 -8.63
N LYS A 90 3.07 6.58 -9.56
CA LYS A 90 2.77 6.29 -10.97
C LYS A 90 1.98 4.99 -11.13
N ILE A 91 2.44 3.91 -10.51
CA ILE A 91 1.77 2.59 -10.59
C ILE A 91 0.39 2.66 -9.93
N ALA A 92 0.28 3.29 -8.76
CA ALA A 92 -0.99 3.46 -8.06
C ALA A 92 -2.01 4.22 -8.92
N ILE A 93 -1.63 5.35 -9.53
CA ILE A 93 -2.50 6.13 -10.43
C ILE A 93 -2.87 5.35 -11.69
N GLU A 94 -1.93 4.64 -12.31
CA GLU A 94 -2.21 3.81 -13.50
C GLU A 94 -3.19 2.68 -13.19
N ASN A 95 -3.17 2.15 -11.97
CA ASN A 95 -4.13 1.16 -11.51
C ASN A 95 -5.49 1.80 -11.21
N ALA A 96 -5.51 2.87 -10.40
CA ALA A 96 -6.71 3.60 -10.05
C ALA A 96 -7.47 4.07 -11.30
N LYS A 97 -6.78 4.59 -12.32
CA LYS A 97 -7.41 5.03 -13.59
C LYS A 97 -8.10 3.90 -14.37
N LYS A 98 -7.69 2.65 -14.20
CA LYS A 98 -8.32 1.49 -14.87
C LYS A 98 -9.62 1.08 -14.18
N GLU A 99 -9.72 1.34 -12.87
CA GLU A 99 -10.85 0.96 -12.02
C GLU A 99 -11.81 2.13 -11.77
N HIS A 100 -11.33 3.37 -11.94
CA HIS A 100 -12.11 4.58 -11.70
C HIS A 100 -13.20 4.79 -12.75
N GLU A 101 -14.45 4.80 -12.28
CA GLU A 101 -15.58 5.30 -13.04
C GLU A 101 -15.56 6.83 -13.05
N LYS A 102 -15.49 7.42 -14.25
CA LYS A 102 -15.49 8.87 -14.42
C LYS A 102 -16.78 9.45 -13.82
N TYR A 103 -16.62 10.37 -12.86
CA TYR A 103 -17.74 11.09 -12.28
C TYR A 103 -18.33 12.10 -13.30
N ASP A 104 -19.58 11.90 -13.69
CA ASP A 104 -20.29 12.77 -14.63
C ASP A 104 -21.15 13.81 -13.89
N ILE A 105 -20.88 15.07 -14.17
CA ILE A 105 -21.58 16.23 -13.60
C ILE A 105 -22.50 16.93 -14.60
N SER A 106 -22.73 16.35 -15.79
CA SER A 106 -23.54 16.98 -16.85
C SER A 106 -24.93 17.40 -16.34
N HIS A 107 -25.52 16.59 -15.44
CA HIS A 107 -26.77 16.85 -14.74
C HIS A 107 -26.81 18.14 -13.90
N LEU A 108 -25.66 18.75 -13.58
CA LEU A 108 -25.56 20.03 -12.86
C LEU A 108 -25.41 21.24 -13.79
N THR A 109 -25.17 21.01 -15.07
CA THR A 109 -24.82 22.06 -16.05
C THR A 109 -25.83 22.22 -17.19
N GLU A 110 -26.77 21.27 -17.33
CA GLU A 110 -27.88 21.38 -18.27
C GLU A 110 -28.86 22.47 -17.79
N LYS A 111 -28.93 23.56 -18.55
CA LYS A 111 -29.93 24.64 -18.43
C LYS A 111 -31.01 24.48 -19.48
#